data_AF-A0A1Y1I1K7-F1
#
_entry.id   AF-A0A1Y1I1K7-F1
#
_cell.length_a   1.000
_cell.length_b   1.000
_cell.length_c   1.000
_cell.angle_alpha   90.00
_cell.angle_beta   90.00
_cell.angle_gamma   90.00
#
_symmetry.space_group_name_H-M   'P 1'
#
loop_
_entity.id
_entity.type
_entity.pdbx_description
1 polymer ?
#
loop_
_entity_poly.entity_id
_entity_poly.type
_entity_poly.pdbx_seq_one_letter_code
_entity_poly.pdbx_strand_id
1 'polypeptide(L)'
;MTSSAGHAGGPLQRPAARTKAAATKETETLISRELSLSEWAKQEAEEVPSSLTEVPSTSGEDVERSGWLDAIVGYLAKSSRKKRELRAKLHEEGLVQIAAETLTFWQKIWHYVFVDPYERVNVWSHGLGALFFLCYAVWGRVGWLFPLCACTTHLLSVGAHIYPGSLMTEKLDHLGIVFLIVGTPLSIDEALSWRLGGRLYAKYIIPAIGSAAVLPDEPRVLGFVAGSIALLGVYQHLLWEVIMLAELALYLSVAFLFLKGGNHHRSKWALADHHLAHYCVTVASVLHLVWLHHIRAESVQGYQTT
;
A
#
# COMPACT_ATOMS: atom_id res chain seq x y z
N MET A 1 63.53 -33.27 20.84
CA MET A 1 62.82 -34.33 20.11
C MET A 1 61.83 -33.68 19.16
N THR A 2 61.90 -34.13 17.91
CA THR A 2 61.38 -33.59 16.65
C THR A 2 59.92 -33.98 16.35
N SER A 3 59.33 -33.28 15.37
CA SER A 3 58.12 -33.59 14.54
C SER A 3 57.02 -32.54 14.73
N SER A 4 56.71 -31.58 13.84
CA SER A 4 56.46 -31.55 12.37
C SER A 4 55.18 -32.25 11.91
N ALA A 5 54.13 -31.46 11.65
CA ALA A 5 53.10 -31.61 10.60
C ALA A 5 52.26 -30.31 10.67
N GLY A 6 52.06 -29.49 9.63
CA GLY A 6 51.92 -29.80 8.22
C GLY A 6 50.42 -29.71 7.87
N HIS A 7 49.87 -28.51 7.70
CA HIS A 7 48.53 -28.33 7.13
C HIS A 7 48.58 -27.33 5.98
N ALA A 8 48.22 -27.86 4.81
CA ALA A 8 48.31 -27.25 3.50
C ALA A 8 47.24 -26.16 3.32
N GLY A 9 47.65 -25.02 2.76
CA GLY A 9 46.75 -24.01 2.26
C GLY A 9 46.08 -24.48 0.96
N GLY A 10 44.75 -24.52 0.98
CA GLY A 10 43.92 -24.61 -0.23
C GLY A 10 43.62 -23.22 -0.78
N PRO A 11 43.60 -23.02 -2.11
CA PRO A 11 43.28 -21.72 -2.69
C PRO A 11 41.79 -21.38 -2.53
N LEU A 12 41.53 -20.17 -2.01
CA LEU A 12 40.22 -19.53 -1.98
C LEU A 12 39.69 -19.35 -3.41
N GLN A 13 38.73 -20.18 -3.83
CA GLN A 13 37.91 -19.91 -5.02
C GLN A 13 37.02 -18.69 -4.76
N ARG A 14 37.27 -17.61 -5.50
CA ARG A 14 36.44 -16.39 -5.50
C ARG A 14 35.06 -16.69 -6.13
N PRO A 15 33.93 -16.43 -5.46
CA PRO A 15 32.62 -16.45 -6.10
C PRO A 15 32.34 -15.06 -6.70
N ALA A 16 32.91 -14.74 -7.87
CA ALA A 16 32.73 -13.44 -8.52
C ALA A 16 31.94 -13.48 -9.84
N ALA A 17 31.51 -14.67 -10.31
CA ALA A 17 30.86 -14.81 -11.62
C ALA A 17 29.33 -15.03 -11.56
N ARG A 18 28.76 -15.40 -10.40
CA ARG A 18 27.33 -15.77 -10.30
C ARG A 18 26.39 -14.59 -10.02
N THR A 19 26.88 -13.50 -9.43
CA THR A 19 26.08 -12.31 -9.09
C THR A 19 25.82 -11.40 -10.30
N LYS A 20 26.75 -11.34 -11.26
CA LYS A 20 26.51 -10.56 -12.50
C LYS A 20 25.41 -11.15 -13.35
N ALA A 21 25.38 -12.47 -13.53
CA ALA A 21 24.35 -13.13 -14.35
C ALA A 21 22.93 -13.00 -13.75
N ALA A 22 22.79 -12.98 -12.41
CA ALA A 22 21.50 -12.77 -11.76
C ALA A 22 21.02 -11.32 -11.90
N ALA A 23 21.92 -10.34 -11.74
CA ALA A 23 21.59 -8.93 -11.92
C ALA A 23 21.21 -8.60 -13.38
N THR A 24 21.88 -9.18 -14.37
CA THR A 24 21.52 -8.98 -15.79
C THR A 24 20.13 -9.54 -16.11
N LYS A 25 19.79 -10.71 -15.54
CA LYS A 25 18.48 -11.33 -15.74
C LYS A 25 17.36 -10.53 -15.09
N GLU A 26 17.60 -9.94 -13.91
CA GLU A 26 16.63 -9.09 -13.21
C GLU A 26 16.39 -7.78 -13.99
N THR A 27 17.44 -7.17 -14.55
CA THR A 27 17.30 -5.99 -15.42
C THR A 27 16.58 -6.31 -16.74
N GLU A 28 16.86 -7.46 -17.36
CA GLU A 28 16.13 -7.92 -18.55
C GLU A 28 14.64 -8.18 -18.26
N THR A 29 14.32 -8.70 -17.07
CA THR A 29 12.94 -8.93 -16.65
C THR A 29 12.20 -7.61 -16.38
N LEU A 30 12.88 -6.62 -15.78
CA LEU A 30 12.32 -5.28 -15.57
C LEU A 30 12.08 -4.55 -16.90
N ILE A 31 13.04 -4.59 -17.83
CA ILE A 31 12.91 -4.00 -19.16
C ILE A 31 11.80 -4.70 -19.96
N SER A 32 11.71 -6.02 -19.91
CA SER A 32 10.63 -6.77 -20.55
C SER A 32 9.26 -6.45 -19.93
N ARG A 33 9.19 -6.18 -18.63
CA ARG A 33 7.96 -5.78 -17.92
C ARG A 33 7.54 -4.35 -18.28
N GLU A 34 8.48 -3.42 -18.39
CA GLU A 34 8.22 -2.05 -18.87
C GLU A 34 7.77 -2.04 -20.33
N LEU A 35 8.41 -2.84 -21.19
CA LEU A 35 8.00 -2.99 -22.60
C LEU A 35 6.59 -3.60 -22.70
N SER A 36 6.32 -4.65 -21.92
CA SER A 36 4.98 -5.27 -21.78
C SER A 36 3.92 -4.25 -21.32
N LEU A 37 4.22 -3.40 -20.34
CA LEU A 37 3.30 -2.37 -19.87
C LEU A 37 3.08 -1.27 -20.91
N SER A 38 4.12 -0.92 -21.68
CA SER A 38 4.03 0.05 -22.77
C SER A 38 3.23 -0.48 -23.97
N GLU A 39 3.35 -1.78 -24.27
CA GLU A 39 2.58 -2.46 -25.31
C GLU A 39 1.13 -2.68 -24.87
N TRP A 40 0.91 -3.01 -23.59
CA TRP A 40 -0.41 -3.10 -22.99
C TRP A 40 -1.13 -1.74 -22.96
N ALA A 41 -0.42 -0.65 -22.61
CA ALA A 41 -0.98 0.70 -22.66
C ALA A 41 -1.32 1.13 -24.09
N LYS A 42 -0.57 0.67 -25.10
CA LYS A 42 -0.90 0.87 -26.51
C LYS A 42 -2.14 0.07 -26.93
N GLN A 43 -2.26 -1.19 -26.49
CA GLN A 43 -3.44 -2.00 -26.76
C GLN A 43 -4.71 -1.47 -26.07
N GLU A 44 -4.62 -1.01 -24.81
CA GLU A 44 -5.76 -0.33 -24.16
C GLU A 44 -6.15 0.96 -24.89
N ALA A 45 -5.18 1.73 -25.41
CA ALA A 45 -5.46 2.91 -26.21
C ALA A 45 -6.14 2.58 -27.56
N GLU A 46 -5.92 1.38 -28.11
CA GLU A 46 -6.55 0.90 -29.35
C GLU A 46 -7.95 0.29 -29.11
N GLU A 47 -8.25 -0.24 -27.91
CA GLU A 47 -9.55 -0.84 -27.56
C GLU A 47 -10.60 0.16 -27.01
N VAL A 48 -10.21 1.39 -26.70
CA VAL A 48 -11.17 2.47 -26.41
C VAL A 48 -11.88 2.83 -27.73
N PRO A 49 -13.22 2.79 -27.78
CA PRO A 49 -13.98 3.01 -29.02
C PRO A 49 -13.53 4.30 -29.70
N SER A 50 -13.26 4.22 -31.01
CA SER A 50 -12.68 5.28 -31.87
C SER A 50 -13.43 6.61 -31.86
N SER A 51 -14.57 6.70 -31.18
CA SER A 51 -15.27 7.94 -30.85
C SER A 51 -14.68 8.70 -29.65
N LEU A 52 -13.64 8.17 -28.98
CA LEU A 52 -12.95 8.80 -27.83
C LEU A 52 -11.42 8.87 -27.98
N THR A 53 -10.85 8.37 -29.08
CA THR A 53 -9.38 8.22 -29.26
C THR A 53 -8.79 8.91 -30.49
N GLU A 54 -9.53 9.79 -31.17
CA GLU A 54 -8.86 10.80 -32.02
C GLU A 54 -8.28 11.92 -31.14
N VAL A 55 -7.14 11.64 -30.52
CA VAL A 55 -6.20 12.67 -30.08
C VAL A 55 -5.23 12.89 -31.23
N PRO A 56 -5.28 14.03 -31.93
CA PRO A 56 -4.32 14.32 -32.98
C PRO A 56 -2.92 14.41 -32.39
N SER A 57 -2.00 13.65 -32.98
CA SER A 57 -0.58 13.79 -32.72
C SER A 57 -0.16 15.23 -32.99
N THR A 58 0.42 15.87 -31.98
CA THR A 58 0.83 17.28 -31.87
C THR A 58 -0.29 18.26 -31.50
N SER A 59 -0.10 18.97 -30.38
CA SER A 59 -0.87 20.11 -29.82
C SER A 59 -2.03 19.89 -28.83
N GLY A 60 -2.47 18.66 -28.52
CA GLY A 60 -3.60 18.43 -27.61
C GLY A 60 -3.41 18.92 -26.16
N GLU A 61 -2.26 18.63 -25.54
CA GLU A 61 -1.95 19.12 -24.18
C GLU A 61 -1.81 20.64 -24.13
N ASP A 62 -1.29 21.27 -25.18
CA ASP A 62 -1.18 22.74 -25.26
C ASP A 62 -2.55 23.40 -25.48
N VAL A 63 -3.45 22.74 -26.21
CA VAL A 63 -4.81 23.22 -26.45
C VAL A 63 -5.66 23.12 -25.18
N GLU A 64 -5.62 22.00 -24.46
CA GLU A 64 -6.31 21.89 -23.16
C GLU A 64 -5.68 22.81 -22.10
N ARG A 65 -4.34 22.93 -22.07
CA ARG A 65 -3.67 23.88 -21.17
C ARG A 65 -4.03 25.33 -21.48
N SER A 66 -4.27 25.68 -22.74
CA SER A 66 -4.71 27.02 -23.11
C SER A 66 -6.15 27.32 -22.67
N GLY A 67 -7.04 26.33 -22.71
CA GLY A 67 -8.47 26.52 -22.42
C GLY A 67 -8.77 26.93 -20.98
N TRP A 68 -8.13 26.30 -19.99
CA TRP A 68 -8.37 26.63 -18.58
C TRP A 68 -7.70 27.95 -18.18
N LEU A 69 -6.52 28.23 -18.72
CA LEU A 69 -5.80 29.49 -18.52
C LEU A 69 -6.64 30.64 -19.05
N ASP A 70 -7.31 30.43 -20.18
CA ASP A 70 -8.20 31.40 -20.81
C ASP A 70 -9.49 31.60 -20.02
N ALA A 71 -10.00 30.55 -19.36
CA ALA A 71 -11.11 30.65 -18.43
C ALA A 71 -10.74 31.44 -17.16
N ILE A 72 -9.59 31.16 -16.54
CA ILE A 72 -9.12 31.87 -15.33
C ILE A 72 -8.79 33.33 -15.64
N VAL A 73 -8.03 33.59 -16.70
CA VAL A 73 -7.69 34.95 -17.15
C VAL A 73 -8.96 35.69 -17.60
N GLY A 74 -9.91 34.98 -18.23
CA GLY A 74 -11.23 35.49 -18.58
C GLY A 74 -12.07 35.92 -17.37
N TYR A 75 -12.01 35.15 -16.29
CA TYR A 75 -12.70 35.43 -15.03
C TYR A 75 -12.07 36.61 -14.28
N LEU A 76 -10.73 36.65 -14.20
CA LEU A 76 -9.99 37.64 -13.41
C LEU A 76 -9.83 39.02 -14.10
N ALA A 77 -9.91 39.07 -15.43
CA ALA A 77 -9.68 40.30 -16.18
C ALA A 77 -10.72 40.53 -17.29
N LYS A 78 -11.54 41.58 -17.15
CA LYS A 78 -12.53 41.98 -18.16
C LYS A 78 -11.93 42.72 -19.37
N SER A 79 -10.72 43.29 -19.25
CA SER A 79 -10.05 44.08 -20.31
C SER A 79 -8.95 43.28 -21.01
N SER A 80 -8.89 43.37 -22.33
CA SER A 80 -7.92 42.67 -23.19
C SER A 80 -6.45 43.03 -22.90
N ARG A 81 -6.20 44.22 -22.32
CA ARG A 81 -4.86 44.65 -21.88
C ARG A 81 -4.48 43.98 -20.56
N LYS A 82 -5.39 43.99 -19.57
CA LYS A 82 -5.20 43.29 -18.29
C LYS A 82 -5.04 41.78 -18.47
N LYS A 83 -5.76 41.17 -19.42
CA LYS A 83 -5.60 39.73 -19.74
C LYS A 83 -4.18 39.39 -20.18
N ARG A 84 -3.57 40.22 -21.04
CA ARG A 84 -2.20 40.04 -21.53
C ARG A 84 -1.15 40.24 -20.43
N GLU A 85 -1.30 41.29 -19.62
CA GLU A 85 -0.40 41.55 -18.47
C GLU A 85 -0.48 40.43 -17.42
N LEU A 86 -1.68 39.94 -17.11
CA LEU A 86 -1.88 38.83 -16.18
C LEU A 86 -1.27 37.52 -16.70
N ARG A 87 -1.47 37.22 -17.99
CA ARG A 87 -0.90 36.02 -18.62
C ARG A 87 0.64 36.06 -18.61
N ALA A 88 1.24 37.22 -18.90
CA ALA A 88 2.69 37.40 -18.84
C ALA A 88 3.24 37.18 -17.41
N LYS A 89 2.60 37.77 -16.39
CA LYS A 89 2.99 37.56 -14.99
C LYS A 89 2.84 36.12 -14.52
N LEU A 90 1.72 35.47 -14.84
CA LEU A 90 1.50 34.07 -14.50
C LEU A 90 2.57 33.15 -15.12
N HIS A 91 3.04 33.49 -16.32
CA HIS A 91 4.07 32.74 -17.02
C HIS A 91 5.48 33.04 -16.48
N GLU A 92 5.76 34.29 -16.10
CA GLU A 92 7.02 34.72 -15.47
C GLU A 92 7.18 34.13 -14.06
N GLU A 93 6.09 34.04 -13.30
CA GLU A 93 6.07 33.53 -11.93
C GLU A 93 5.94 31.99 -11.84
N GLY A 94 5.89 31.28 -12.98
CA GLY A 94 5.71 29.82 -13.01
C GLY A 94 4.33 29.34 -12.53
N LEU A 95 3.40 30.25 -12.23
CA LEU A 95 2.05 29.94 -11.75
C LEU A 95 1.22 29.15 -12.76
N VAL A 96 1.50 29.32 -14.07
CA VAL A 96 0.91 28.50 -15.13
C VAL A 96 1.24 27.02 -14.95
N GLN A 97 2.50 26.72 -14.67
CA GLN A 97 2.95 25.35 -14.48
C GLN A 97 2.36 24.76 -13.19
N ILE A 98 2.40 25.50 -12.08
CA ILE A 98 1.82 25.07 -10.80
C ILE A 98 0.32 24.78 -10.95
N ALA A 99 -0.42 25.65 -11.63
CA ALA A 99 -1.84 25.46 -11.84
C ALA A 99 -2.16 24.30 -12.80
N ALA A 100 -1.35 24.08 -13.85
CA ALA A 100 -1.47 22.90 -14.71
C ALA A 100 -1.20 21.59 -13.95
N GLU A 101 -0.14 21.55 -13.13
CA GLU A 101 0.19 20.41 -12.28
C GLU A 101 -0.90 20.15 -11.25
N THR A 102 -1.41 21.21 -10.61
CA THR A 102 -2.53 21.13 -9.66
C THR A 102 -3.80 20.60 -10.32
N LEU A 103 -4.15 21.09 -11.51
CA LEU A 103 -5.31 20.62 -12.25
C LEU A 103 -5.17 19.14 -12.62
N THR A 104 -4.00 18.76 -13.15
CA THR A 104 -3.69 17.36 -13.52
C THR A 104 -3.77 16.45 -12.30
N PHE A 105 -3.28 16.91 -11.16
CA PHE A 105 -3.39 16.22 -9.88
C PHE A 105 -4.86 15.98 -9.49
N TRP A 106 -5.71 17.01 -9.54
CA TRP A 106 -7.13 16.86 -9.22
C TRP A 106 -7.91 16.02 -10.24
N GLN A 107 -7.57 16.10 -11.52
CA GLN A 107 -8.18 15.25 -12.55
C GLN A 107 -7.88 13.76 -12.31
N LYS A 108 -6.64 13.42 -11.95
CA LYS A 108 -6.27 12.04 -11.58
C LYS A 108 -7.05 11.56 -10.37
N ILE A 109 -7.11 12.36 -9.31
CA ILE A 109 -7.92 12.05 -8.12
C ILE A 109 -9.37 11.81 -8.52
N TRP A 110 -9.97 12.73 -9.27
CA TRP A 110 -11.36 12.61 -9.68
C TRP A 110 -11.61 11.33 -10.50
N HIS A 111 -10.71 11.04 -11.44
CA HIS A 111 -10.80 9.87 -12.28
C HIS A 111 -10.76 8.57 -11.45
N TYR A 112 -9.73 8.37 -10.62
CA TYR A 112 -9.58 7.10 -9.89
C TYR A 112 -10.54 6.94 -8.71
N VAL A 113 -10.98 8.04 -8.09
CA VAL A 113 -11.92 7.99 -6.97
C VAL A 113 -13.37 7.75 -7.43
N PHE A 114 -13.76 8.28 -8.60
CA PHE A 114 -15.17 8.30 -9.03
C PHE A 114 -15.44 7.65 -10.38
N VAL A 115 -14.52 7.75 -11.35
CA VAL A 115 -14.75 7.35 -12.73
C VAL A 115 -14.29 5.92 -13.00
N ASP A 116 -13.04 5.60 -12.67
CA ASP A 116 -12.44 4.28 -12.90
C ASP A 116 -13.19 3.21 -12.08
N PRO A 117 -13.87 2.24 -12.74
CA PRO A 117 -14.69 1.26 -12.05
C PRO A 117 -13.90 0.25 -11.22
N TYR A 118 -12.63 0.01 -11.56
CA TYR A 118 -11.75 -0.88 -10.83
C TYR A 118 -11.16 -0.13 -9.63
N GLU A 119 -10.49 1.00 -9.85
CA GLU A 119 -9.78 1.71 -8.79
C GLU A 119 -10.73 2.34 -7.76
N ARG A 120 -11.93 2.80 -8.15
CA ARG A 120 -12.88 3.36 -7.18
C ARG A 120 -13.25 2.36 -6.08
N VAL A 121 -13.40 1.08 -6.41
CA VAL A 121 -13.76 0.06 -5.41
C VAL A 121 -12.62 -0.09 -4.40
N ASN A 122 -11.38 -0.06 -4.87
CA ASN A 122 -10.19 -0.08 -4.01
C ASN A 122 -10.10 1.16 -3.11
N VAL A 123 -10.27 2.34 -3.71
CA VAL A 123 -10.27 3.63 -3.00
C VAL A 123 -11.34 3.64 -1.91
N TRP A 124 -12.57 3.26 -2.21
CA TRP A 124 -13.67 3.35 -1.24
C TRP A 124 -13.62 2.24 -0.18
N SER A 125 -13.21 1.02 -0.55
CA SER A 125 -13.08 -0.09 0.41
C SER A 125 -12.04 0.18 1.49
N HIS A 126 -10.91 0.80 1.13
CA HIS A 126 -9.93 1.26 2.11
C HIS A 126 -10.30 2.62 2.71
N GLY A 127 -10.82 3.57 1.93
CA GLY A 127 -11.14 4.93 2.40
C GLY A 127 -12.20 4.96 3.49
N LEU A 128 -13.24 4.15 3.37
CA LEU A 128 -14.24 3.99 4.44
C LEU A 128 -13.64 3.34 5.69
N GLY A 129 -12.77 2.33 5.50
CA GLY A 129 -12.00 1.72 6.59
C GLY A 129 -11.12 2.74 7.31
N ALA A 130 -10.33 3.52 6.58
CA ALA A 130 -9.48 4.58 7.11
C ALA A 130 -10.28 5.58 7.94
N LEU A 131 -11.40 6.07 7.42
CA LEU A 131 -12.25 7.02 8.15
C LEU A 131 -12.80 6.39 9.43
N PHE A 132 -13.29 5.15 9.37
CA PHE A 132 -13.78 4.42 10.54
C PHE A 132 -12.68 4.29 11.61
N PHE A 133 -11.49 3.81 11.23
CA PHE A 133 -10.38 3.61 12.16
C PHE A 133 -9.81 4.93 12.69
N LEU A 134 -9.81 6.00 11.90
CA LEU A 134 -9.44 7.33 12.36
C LEU A 134 -10.40 7.84 13.44
N CYS A 135 -11.70 7.76 13.14
CA CYS A 135 -12.75 8.14 14.08
C CYS A 135 -12.64 7.32 15.37
N TYR A 136 -12.40 6.02 15.24
CA TYR A 136 -12.18 5.15 16.39
C TYR A 136 -10.89 5.50 17.14
N ALA A 137 -9.77 5.81 16.48
CA ALA A 137 -8.53 6.20 17.16
C ALA A 137 -8.70 7.49 17.98
N VAL A 138 -9.54 8.43 17.52
CA VAL A 138 -9.80 9.71 18.19
C VAL A 138 -10.83 9.59 19.32
N TRP A 139 -11.92 8.85 19.11
CA TRP A 139 -13.07 8.82 20.04
C TRP A 139 -13.30 7.46 20.71
N GLY A 140 -12.56 6.43 20.31
CA GLY A 140 -12.66 5.08 20.83
C GLY A 140 -12.21 4.98 22.29
N ARG A 141 -12.70 3.94 22.97
CA ARG A 141 -12.43 3.70 24.40
C ARG A 141 -11.42 2.59 24.65
N VAL A 142 -10.93 1.94 23.59
CA VAL A 142 -9.95 0.85 23.64
C VAL A 142 -8.76 1.26 22.79
N GLY A 143 -7.53 0.97 23.26
CA GLY A 143 -6.25 1.55 22.85
C GLY A 143 -6.19 2.15 21.44
N TRP A 144 -5.65 3.36 21.33
CA TRP A 144 -5.60 4.12 20.07
C TRP A 144 -4.59 3.56 19.06
N LEU A 145 -3.65 2.73 19.52
CA LEU A 145 -2.50 2.28 18.73
C LEU A 145 -2.92 1.45 17.51
N PHE A 146 -3.67 0.36 17.72
CA PHE A 146 -4.15 -0.48 16.62
C PHE A 146 -5.01 0.28 15.61
N PRO A 147 -6.06 1.03 16.01
CA PRO A 147 -6.86 1.78 15.05
C PRO A 147 -6.03 2.85 14.31
N LEU A 148 -5.00 3.45 14.92
CA LEU A 148 -4.09 4.33 14.18
C LEU A 148 -3.24 3.55 13.14
N CYS A 149 -2.72 2.37 13.50
CA CYS A 149 -2.02 1.49 12.56
C CYS A 149 -2.93 1.09 11.39
N ALA A 150 -4.14 0.60 11.68
CA ALA A 150 -5.12 0.23 10.65
C ALA A 150 -5.51 1.43 9.77
N CYS A 151 -5.78 2.60 10.37
CA CYS A 151 -6.03 3.83 9.63
C CYS A 151 -4.88 4.16 8.67
N THR A 152 -3.63 4.07 9.14
CA THR A 152 -2.43 4.35 8.34
C THR A 152 -2.34 3.38 7.16
N THR A 153 -2.50 2.07 7.40
CA THR A 153 -2.54 1.04 6.36
C THR A 153 -3.59 1.34 5.30
N HIS A 154 -4.81 1.67 5.73
CA HIS A 154 -5.88 1.99 4.81
C HIS A 154 -5.61 3.28 4.00
N LEU A 155 -5.09 4.34 4.62
CA LEU A 155 -4.75 5.59 3.92
C LEU A 155 -3.63 5.41 2.90
N LEU A 156 -2.58 4.65 3.23
CA LEU A 156 -1.47 4.40 2.30
C LEU A 156 -1.94 3.58 1.09
N SER A 157 -2.82 2.60 1.31
CA SER A 157 -3.47 1.85 0.23
C SER A 157 -4.35 2.73 -0.66
N VAL A 158 -5.18 3.62 -0.07
CA VAL A 158 -5.93 4.62 -0.85
C VAL A 158 -4.99 5.46 -1.73
N GLY A 159 -3.85 5.89 -1.18
CA GLY A 159 -2.83 6.62 -1.94
C GLY A 159 -2.31 5.85 -3.15
N ALA A 160 -2.04 4.54 -3.00
CA ALA A 160 -1.62 3.69 -4.12
C ALA A 160 -2.69 3.53 -5.21
N HIS A 161 -3.97 3.54 -4.83
CA HIS A 161 -5.09 3.44 -5.78
C HIS A 161 -5.50 4.77 -6.42
N ILE A 162 -5.17 5.90 -5.80
CA ILE A 162 -5.29 7.23 -6.43
C ILE A 162 -4.14 7.49 -7.43
N TYR A 163 -2.96 6.92 -7.16
CA TYR A 163 -1.78 7.02 -8.03
C TYR A 163 -1.27 5.64 -8.46
N PRO A 164 -2.07 4.89 -9.24
CA PRO A 164 -1.63 3.59 -9.73
C PRO A 164 -0.39 3.76 -10.63
N GLY A 165 0.56 2.83 -10.49
CA GLY A 165 1.83 2.84 -11.23
C GLY A 165 2.94 3.72 -10.63
N SER A 166 2.64 4.50 -9.58
CA SER A 166 3.70 5.21 -8.83
C SER A 166 4.40 4.24 -7.88
N LEU A 167 5.69 3.99 -8.14
CA LEU A 167 6.54 3.13 -7.30
C LEU A 167 6.56 3.60 -5.85
N MET A 168 6.58 4.92 -5.62
CA MET A 168 6.61 5.47 -4.26
C MET A 168 5.34 5.11 -3.48
N THR A 169 4.17 5.28 -4.07
CA THR A 169 2.88 5.00 -3.42
C THR A 169 2.66 3.50 -3.24
N GLU A 170 3.11 2.67 -4.18
CA GLU A 170 3.17 1.21 -4.03
C GLU A 170 4.02 0.80 -2.82
N LYS A 171 5.24 1.35 -2.67
CA LYS A 171 6.10 1.03 -1.52
C LYS A 171 5.53 1.53 -0.19
N LEU A 172 4.85 2.67 -0.20
CA LEU A 172 4.14 3.16 0.98
C LEU A 172 2.96 2.25 1.35
N ASP A 173 2.21 1.73 0.39
CA ASP A 173 1.14 0.76 0.64
C ASP A 173 1.69 -0.53 1.30
N HIS A 174 2.81 -1.05 0.79
CA HIS A 174 3.49 -2.20 1.41
C HIS A 174 3.96 -1.91 2.83
N LEU A 175 4.46 -0.70 3.10
CA LEU A 175 4.81 -0.27 4.45
C LEU A 175 3.56 -0.15 5.34
N GLY A 176 2.43 0.26 4.77
CA GLY A 176 1.12 0.21 5.41
C GLY A 176 0.80 -1.17 5.97
N ILE A 177 1.02 -2.24 5.19
CA ILE A 177 0.79 -3.62 5.64
C ILE A 177 1.66 -3.95 6.86
N VAL A 178 2.92 -3.50 6.89
CA VAL A 178 3.81 -3.69 8.04
C VAL A 178 3.23 -3.03 9.29
N PHE A 179 2.70 -1.81 9.20
CA PHE A 179 2.07 -1.14 10.35
C PHE A 179 0.90 -1.95 10.92
N LEU A 180 0.08 -2.58 10.08
CA LEU A 180 -1.03 -3.41 10.55
C LEU A 180 -0.54 -4.69 11.23
N ILE A 181 0.39 -5.41 10.58
CA ILE A 181 0.96 -6.66 11.12
C ILE A 181 1.64 -6.42 12.48
N VAL A 182 2.34 -5.29 12.63
CA VAL A 182 3.04 -4.93 13.87
C VAL A 182 2.10 -4.32 14.91
N GLY A 183 1.12 -3.53 14.49
CA GLY A 183 0.13 -2.91 15.39
C GLY A 183 -0.72 -3.94 16.13
N THR A 184 -1.03 -5.06 15.47
CA THR A 184 -1.79 -6.19 16.05
C THR A 184 -1.16 -6.70 17.36
N PRO A 185 0.06 -7.29 17.37
CA PRO A 185 0.68 -7.78 18.60
C PRO A 185 1.01 -6.66 19.60
N LEU A 186 1.32 -5.45 19.15
CA LEU A 186 1.57 -4.34 20.08
C LEU A 186 0.30 -3.96 20.86
N SER A 187 -0.86 -3.98 20.22
CA SER A 187 -2.13 -3.70 20.89
C SER A 187 -2.61 -4.85 21.77
N ILE A 188 -2.26 -6.10 21.42
CA ILE A 188 -2.40 -7.26 22.30
C ILE A 188 -1.57 -7.06 23.57
N ASP A 189 -0.29 -6.69 23.42
CA ASP A 189 0.60 -6.41 24.56
C ASP A 189 0.08 -5.25 25.40
N GLU A 190 -0.48 -4.20 24.80
CA GLU A 190 -1.12 -3.09 25.52
C GLU A 190 -2.31 -3.60 26.35
N ALA A 191 -3.22 -4.36 25.73
CA ALA A 191 -4.45 -4.86 26.35
C ALA A 191 -4.20 -5.94 27.43
N LEU A 192 -3.15 -6.74 27.26
CA LEU A 192 -2.79 -7.87 28.12
C LEU A 192 -1.48 -7.65 28.88
N SER A 193 -1.00 -6.41 28.97
CA SER A 193 0.26 -6.04 29.64
C SER A 193 0.37 -6.60 31.06
N TRP A 194 -0.75 -6.70 31.76
CA TRP A 194 -0.88 -7.29 33.10
C TRP A 194 -0.75 -8.83 33.14
N ARG A 195 -1.03 -9.54 32.04
CA ARG A 195 -0.88 -11.01 31.93
C ARG A 195 0.44 -11.45 31.31
N LEU A 196 1.00 -10.67 30.37
CA LEU A 196 2.00 -11.19 29.43
C LEU A 196 3.44 -10.80 29.69
N GLY A 197 3.75 -9.99 30.71
CA GLY A 197 5.12 -9.77 31.18
C GLY A 197 6.10 -9.42 30.05
N GLY A 198 5.79 -8.37 29.27
CA GLY A 198 6.68 -7.71 28.30
C GLY A 198 7.55 -8.63 27.44
N ARG A 199 6.96 -9.32 26.47
CA ARG A 199 7.70 -10.27 25.62
C ARG A 199 8.55 -9.55 24.56
N LEU A 200 9.81 -9.29 24.94
CA LEU A 200 10.95 -8.77 24.16
C LEU A 200 11.26 -9.43 22.79
N TYR A 201 10.49 -10.41 22.32
CA TYR A 201 10.77 -11.18 21.11
C TYR A 201 10.38 -10.46 19.81
N ALA A 202 9.47 -9.49 19.87
CA ALA A 202 9.04 -8.73 18.69
C ALA A 202 10.15 -7.87 18.07
N LYS A 203 11.21 -7.54 18.83
CA LYS A 203 12.30 -6.64 18.38
C LYS A 203 13.11 -7.16 17.18
N TYR A 204 13.14 -8.48 16.95
CA TYR A 204 13.82 -9.08 15.79
C TYR A 204 12.85 -9.41 14.65
N ILE A 205 11.59 -9.70 14.99
CA ILE A 205 10.56 -10.09 14.02
C ILE A 205 10.05 -8.85 13.27
N ILE A 206 9.87 -7.72 13.97
CA ILE A 206 9.40 -6.46 13.37
C ILE A 206 10.33 -5.96 12.25
N PRO A 207 11.66 -5.83 12.45
CA PRO A 207 12.57 -5.43 11.37
C PRO A 207 12.57 -6.42 10.20
N ALA A 208 12.45 -7.72 10.48
CA ALA A 208 12.40 -8.75 9.44
C ALA A 208 11.14 -8.60 8.57
N ILE A 209 9.97 -8.37 9.17
CA ILE A 209 8.73 -8.05 8.46
C ILE A 209 8.86 -6.75 7.67
N GLY A 210 9.45 -5.72 8.28
CA GLY A 210 9.74 -4.44 7.61
C GLY A 210 10.60 -4.62 6.36
N SER A 211 11.61 -5.49 6.41
CA SER A 211 12.46 -5.79 5.26
C SER A 211 11.72 -6.55 4.15
N ALA A 212 10.64 -7.28 4.46
CA ALA A 212 9.84 -7.95 3.44
C ALA A 212 9.09 -6.94 2.54
N ALA A 213 8.76 -5.75 3.04
CA ALA A 213 8.04 -4.73 2.27
C ALA A 213 8.81 -4.22 1.03
N VAL A 214 10.13 -4.35 1.02
CA VAL A 214 10.97 -3.95 -0.13
C VAL A 214 11.17 -5.08 -1.15
N LEU A 215 10.75 -6.30 -0.84
CA LEU A 215 10.91 -7.45 -1.74
C LEU A 215 9.92 -7.41 -2.93
N PRO A 216 10.20 -8.17 -4.00
CA PRO A 216 9.24 -8.43 -5.08
C PRO A 216 7.96 -9.11 -4.58
N ASP A 217 6.93 -9.19 -5.42
CA ASP A 217 5.55 -9.54 -5.02
C ASP A 217 5.42 -10.86 -4.25
N GLU A 218 5.86 -11.98 -4.83
CA GLU A 218 5.73 -13.28 -4.16
C GLU A 218 6.60 -13.40 -2.89
N PRO A 219 7.91 -13.06 -2.91
CA PRO A 219 8.73 -13.12 -1.69
C PRO A 219 8.23 -12.17 -0.59
N ARG A 220 7.64 -11.02 -0.95
CA ARG A 220 7.05 -10.07 -0.01
C ARG A 220 5.87 -10.69 0.72
N VAL A 221 4.92 -11.27 -0.02
CA VAL A 221 3.74 -11.96 0.59
C VAL A 221 4.20 -13.10 1.48
N LEU A 222 5.15 -13.93 1.01
CA LEU A 222 5.71 -15.01 1.83
C LEU A 222 6.41 -14.49 3.10
N GLY A 223 7.15 -13.38 3.00
CA GLY A 223 7.79 -12.74 4.13
C GLY A 223 6.80 -12.21 5.17
N PHE A 224 5.70 -11.59 4.72
CA PHE A 224 4.61 -11.15 5.60
C PHE A 224 3.90 -12.32 6.27
N VAL A 225 3.60 -13.40 5.54
CA VAL A 225 2.99 -14.61 6.10
C VAL A 225 3.91 -15.28 7.11
N ALA A 226 5.18 -15.51 6.76
CA ALA A 226 6.15 -16.14 7.65
C ALA A 226 6.39 -15.31 8.92
N GLY A 227 6.51 -13.99 8.78
CA GLY A 227 6.63 -13.09 9.92
C GLY A 227 5.38 -13.08 10.82
N SER A 228 4.19 -13.13 10.23
CA SER A 228 2.93 -13.23 10.98
C SER A 228 2.83 -14.56 11.73
N ILE A 229 3.20 -15.69 11.11
CA ILE A 229 3.27 -16.99 11.79
C ILE A 229 4.27 -16.96 12.94
N ALA A 230 5.43 -16.33 12.76
CA ALA A 230 6.42 -16.19 13.83
C ALA A 230 5.86 -15.36 15.01
N LEU A 231 5.13 -14.28 14.73
CA LEU A 231 4.41 -13.51 15.76
C LEU A 231 3.36 -14.37 16.46
N LEU A 232 2.54 -15.12 15.71
CA LEU A 232 1.56 -16.03 16.29
C LEU A 232 2.18 -17.08 17.22
N GLY A 233 3.37 -17.60 16.91
CA GLY A 233 4.10 -18.49 17.80
C GLY A 233 4.39 -17.87 19.18
N VAL A 234 4.69 -16.56 19.21
CA VAL A 234 4.88 -15.81 20.47
C VAL A 234 3.56 -15.69 21.26
N TYR A 235 2.43 -15.58 20.55
CA TYR A 235 1.08 -15.38 21.10
C TYR A 235 0.18 -16.62 21.00
N GLN A 236 0.74 -17.83 20.86
CA GLN A 236 0.00 -19.05 20.52
C GLN A 236 -1.18 -19.38 21.46
N HIS A 237 -1.11 -18.94 22.71
CA HIS A 237 -2.17 -19.13 23.69
C HIS A 237 -3.46 -18.35 23.36
N LEU A 238 -3.37 -17.29 22.55
CA LEU A 238 -4.52 -16.50 22.09
C LEU A 238 -5.24 -17.16 20.90
N LEU A 239 -4.63 -18.15 20.24
CA LEU A 239 -5.23 -18.87 19.11
C LEU A 239 -6.41 -19.76 19.52
N TRP A 240 -6.65 -19.94 20.81
CA TRP A 240 -7.83 -20.65 21.29
C TRP A 240 -9.10 -19.78 21.23
N GLU A 241 -8.96 -18.48 21.02
CA GLU A 241 -10.09 -17.58 20.84
C GLU A 241 -10.63 -17.65 19.41
N VAL A 242 -11.93 -17.89 19.27
CA VAL A 242 -12.61 -18.03 17.96
C VAL A 242 -12.41 -16.78 17.09
N ILE A 243 -12.40 -15.59 17.70
CA ILE A 243 -12.20 -14.33 16.97
C ILE A 243 -10.79 -14.26 16.36
N MET A 244 -9.76 -14.70 17.10
CA MET A 244 -8.38 -14.71 16.60
C MET A 244 -8.20 -15.73 15.46
N LEU A 245 -8.88 -16.88 15.52
CA LEU A 245 -8.89 -17.85 14.42
C LEU A 245 -9.57 -17.29 13.18
N ALA A 246 -10.69 -16.58 13.34
CA ALA A 246 -11.38 -15.92 12.24
C ALA A 246 -10.51 -14.84 11.59
N GLU A 247 -9.84 -14.01 12.40
CA GLU A 247 -8.89 -13.00 11.94
C GLU A 247 -7.74 -13.63 11.14
N LEU A 248 -7.14 -14.70 11.66
CA LEU A 248 -6.09 -15.45 10.97
C LEU A 248 -6.57 -16.02 9.63
N ALA A 249 -7.76 -16.61 9.60
CA ALA A 249 -8.33 -17.16 8.37
C ALA A 249 -8.54 -16.07 7.29
N LEU A 250 -8.96 -14.87 7.70
CA LEU A 250 -9.10 -13.73 6.79
C LEU A 250 -7.75 -13.28 6.25
N TYR A 251 -6.71 -13.14 7.08
CA TYR A 251 -5.37 -12.77 6.60
C TYR A 251 -4.73 -13.82 5.69
N LEU A 252 -4.92 -15.12 5.99
CA LEU A 252 -4.47 -16.19 5.09
C LEU A 252 -5.23 -16.16 3.75
N SER A 253 -6.52 -15.81 3.78
CA SER A 253 -7.32 -15.61 2.56
C SER A 253 -6.77 -14.46 1.72
N VAL A 254 -6.35 -13.35 2.35
CA VAL A 254 -5.67 -12.23 1.66
C VAL A 254 -4.40 -12.73 0.97
N ALA A 255 -3.52 -13.43 1.69
CA ALA A 255 -2.28 -13.96 1.10
C ALA A 255 -2.56 -14.90 -0.07
N PHE A 256 -3.56 -15.79 0.06
CA PHE A 256 -3.99 -16.68 -1.01
C PHE A 256 -4.52 -15.91 -2.23
N LEU A 257 -5.39 -14.91 -2.02
CA LEU A 257 -5.95 -14.09 -3.10
C LEU A 257 -4.85 -13.32 -3.84
N PHE A 258 -3.85 -12.78 -3.13
CA PHE A 258 -2.70 -12.12 -3.74
C PHE A 258 -1.85 -13.08 -4.58
N LEU A 259 -1.55 -14.28 -4.08
CA LEU A 259 -0.76 -15.28 -4.80
C LEU A 259 -1.52 -15.89 -5.99
N LYS A 260 -2.83 -16.12 -5.83
CA LYS A 260 -3.71 -16.63 -6.89
C LYS A 260 -3.93 -15.59 -7.99
N GLY A 261 -4.07 -14.32 -7.60
CA GLY A 261 -4.46 -13.22 -8.48
C GLY A 261 -3.44 -12.91 -9.57
N GLY A 262 -2.23 -13.52 -9.52
CA GLY A 262 -1.28 -13.62 -10.62
C GLY A 262 -1.24 -12.35 -11.46
N ASN A 263 -0.97 -11.22 -10.81
CA ASN A 263 -0.74 -9.90 -11.39
C ASN A 263 -1.52 -9.61 -12.71
N HIS A 264 -2.57 -8.78 -12.61
CA HIS A 264 -2.98 -7.80 -13.64
C HIS A 264 -4.32 -7.98 -14.35
N HIS A 265 -5.21 -8.90 -13.96
CA HIS A 265 -6.58 -8.82 -14.49
C HIS A 265 -7.37 -7.74 -13.73
N ARG A 266 -7.40 -6.51 -14.28
CA ARG A 266 -8.30 -5.41 -13.88
C ARG A 266 -9.75 -5.78 -14.18
N SER A 267 -10.24 -6.79 -13.50
CA SER A 267 -11.60 -7.25 -13.58
C SER A 267 -12.48 -6.17 -12.97
N LYS A 268 -13.35 -5.56 -13.79
CA LYS A 268 -14.30 -4.51 -13.36
C LYS A 268 -15.35 -5.00 -12.35
N TRP A 269 -15.27 -6.27 -11.95
CA TRP A 269 -16.16 -6.90 -11.00
C TRP A 269 -15.76 -6.52 -9.57
N ALA A 270 -16.74 -6.13 -8.75
CA ALA A 270 -16.52 -5.80 -7.34
C ALA A 270 -15.93 -6.95 -6.51
N LEU A 271 -16.00 -8.19 -7.02
CA LEU A 271 -15.45 -9.40 -6.39
C LEU A 271 -14.14 -9.86 -7.03
N ALA A 272 -13.40 -8.98 -7.70
CA ALA A 272 -12.03 -9.27 -8.11
C ALA A 272 -11.18 -9.66 -6.90
N ASP A 273 -10.20 -10.54 -7.08
CA ASP A 273 -9.39 -11.08 -5.99
C ASP A 273 -8.75 -9.96 -5.15
N HIS A 274 -8.31 -8.86 -5.78
CA HIS A 274 -7.75 -7.69 -5.11
C HIS A 274 -8.79 -6.94 -4.26
N HIS A 275 -10.02 -6.80 -4.74
CA HIS A 275 -11.11 -6.17 -3.99
C HIS A 275 -11.50 -7.02 -2.78
N LEU A 276 -11.58 -8.34 -2.96
CA LEU A 276 -11.84 -9.29 -1.87
C LEU A 276 -10.74 -9.24 -0.81
N ALA A 277 -9.47 -9.10 -1.23
CA ALA A 277 -8.36 -8.93 -0.30
C ALA A 277 -8.56 -7.69 0.58
N HIS A 278 -8.94 -6.55 0.00
CA HIS A 278 -9.24 -5.33 0.76
C HIS A 278 -10.38 -5.53 1.77
N TYR A 279 -11.49 -6.17 1.35
CA TYR A 279 -12.58 -6.47 2.27
C TYR A 279 -12.14 -7.36 3.42
N CYS A 280 -11.34 -8.39 3.15
CA CYS A 280 -10.81 -9.28 4.17
C CYS A 280 -9.92 -8.54 5.18
N VAL A 281 -9.03 -7.66 4.73
CA VAL A 281 -8.18 -6.84 5.62
C VAL A 281 -9.02 -5.90 6.49
N THR A 282 -10.01 -5.22 5.90
CA THR A 282 -10.91 -4.33 6.66
C THR A 282 -11.70 -5.10 7.72
N VAL A 283 -12.31 -6.23 7.35
CA VAL A 283 -13.11 -7.06 8.27
C VAL A 283 -12.23 -7.67 9.35
N ALA A 284 -11.05 -8.18 9.02
CA ALA A 284 -10.09 -8.69 9.99
C ALA A 284 -9.70 -7.61 11.01
N SER A 285 -9.45 -6.39 10.54
CA SER A 285 -9.10 -5.26 11.40
C SER A 285 -10.26 -4.85 12.33
N VAL A 286 -11.50 -4.91 11.86
CA VAL A 286 -12.68 -4.68 12.72
C VAL A 286 -12.85 -5.80 13.75
N LEU A 287 -12.67 -7.06 13.37
CA LEU A 287 -12.71 -8.19 14.30
C LEU A 287 -11.65 -8.05 15.39
N HIS A 288 -10.45 -7.59 15.03
CA HIS A 288 -9.39 -7.34 16.01
C HIS A 288 -9.80 -6.27 17.02
N LEU A 289 -10.39 -5.15 16.59
CA LEU A 289 -10.95 -4.14 17.49
C LEU A 289 -12.04 -4.70 18.42
N VAL A 290 -12.94 -5.54 17.88
CA VAL A 290 -13.98 -6.21 18.67
C VAL A 290 -13.36 -7.11 19.74
N TRP A 291 -12.31 -7.85 19.39
CA TRP A 291 -11.58 -8.68 20.34
C TRP A 291 -10.88 -7.85 21.43
N LEU A 292 -10.23 -6.74 21.07
CA LEU A 292 -9.61 -5.83 22.05
C LEU A 292 -10.66 -5.28 23.04
N HIS A 293 -11.86 -4.96 22.55
CA HIS A 293 -12.99 -4.59 23.40
C HIS A 293 -13.40 -5.69 24.36
N HIS A 294 -13.54 -6.91 23.85
CA HIS A 294 -13.93 -8.07 24.63
C HIS A 294 -12.96 -8.32 25.78
N ILE A 295 -11.66 -8.37 25.48
CA ILE A 295 -10.62 -8.60 26.50
C ILE A 295 -10.55 -7.46 27.52
N ARG A 296 -10.70 -6.21 27.10
CA ARG A 296 -10.70 -5.08 28.04
C ARG A 296 -11.92 -5.11 28.97
N ALA A 297 -13.07 -5.57 28.49
CA ALA A 297 -14.23 -5.74 29.35
C ALA A 297 -13.98 -6.80 30.44
N GLU A 298 -13.35 -7.92 30.06
CA GLU A 298 -12.98 -8.98 31.02
C GLU A 298 -11.93 -8.53 32.04
N SER A 299 -10.93 -7.74 31.63
CA SER A 299 -9.91 -7.25 32.57
C SER A 299 -10.48 -6.29 33.62
N VAL A 300 -11.44 -5.45 33.23
CA VAL A 300 -12.16 -4.57 34.17
C VAL A 300 -13.02 -5.38 35.15
N GLN A 301 -13.72 -6.41 34.68
CA GLN A 301 -14.52 -7.26 35.55
C GLN A 301 -13.66 -8.07 36.53
N GLY A 302 -12.56 -8.65 36.06
CA GLY A 302 -11.64 -9.44 36.90
C GLY A 302 -11.07 -8.63 38.07
N TYR A 303 -10.76 -7.35 37.85
CA TYR A 303 -10.24 -6.45 38.89
C TYR A 303 -11.27 -6.08 39.96
N GLN A 304 -12.58 -6.14 39.64
CA GLN A 304 -13.64 -5.87 40.62
C GLN A 304 -13.93 -7.06 41.53
N THR A 305 -13.51 -8.26 41.14
CA THR A 305 -13.78 -9.51 41.86
C THR A 305 -12.63 -10.00 42.75
N THR A 306 -11.50 -9.30 42.75
CA THR A 306 -10.30 -9.58 43.57
C THR A 306 -10.08 -8.49 44.60
#